data_AF-D8TW85-F1
#
_entry.id   AF-D8TW85-F1
#
_cell.length_a   1.000
_cell.length_b   1.000
_cell.length_c   1.000
_cell.angle_alpha   90.00
_cell.angle_beta   90.00
_cell.angle_gamma   90.00
#
_symmetry.space_group_name_H-M   'P 1'
#
loop_
_entity.id
_entity.type
_entity.pdbx_description
1 polymer ?
#
loop_
_entity_poly.entity_id
_entity_poly.type
_entity_poly.pdbx_seq_one_letter_code
_entity_poly.pdbx_strand_id
1 'polypeptide(L)'
;MVRPFLWTSILLAFCTMTGATDAPGKEETPCAKSCHTINCNNMGIRYGRFCGVGHGGCPGVKPCDPVDYCCQKHDACVEKHSVLSARCHMSFLKCLDRHVDKDHEGKSGKATARPCPYSVVIPTMKTGIGMAMMFTSAIKAKAGSEF
;
A
#
# COMPACT_ATOMS: atom_id res chain seq x y z
N MET A 1 8.55 -25.53 -66.62
CA MET A 1 8.53 -26.72 -65.74
C MET A 1 9.94 -26.97 -65.27
N VAL A 2 10.22 -26.80 -63.98
CA VAL A 2 11.43 -27.32 -63.33
C VAL A 2 11.07 -27.65 -61.88
N ARG A 3 11.52 -28.83 -61.47
CA ARG A 3 11.42 -29.55 -60.20
C ARG A 3 12.90 -29.77 -59.77
N PRO A 4 13.23 -30.30 -58.57
CA PRO A 4 12.95 -29.84 -57.20
C PRO A 4 14.21 -29.97 -56.28
N PHE A 5 14.06 -29.57 -55.00
CA PHE A 5 14.70 -30.09 -53.77
C PHE A 5 16.22 -29.92 -53.46
N LEU A 6 16.44 -29.53 -52.18
CA LEU A 6 17.60 -29.76 -51.28
C LEU A 6 18.90 -29.02 -51.62
N TRP A 7 19.77 -28.56 -50.71
CA TRP A 7 19.89 -28.27 -49.27
C TRP A 7 21.34 -27.75 -49.16
N THR A 8 21.66 -26.92 -48.16
CA THR A 8 22.97 -26.34 -47.77
C THR A 8 23.24 -24.97 -48.41
N SER A 9 23.52 -23.88 -47.68
CA SER A 9 24.45 -23.73 -46.55
C SER A 9 24.12 -22.56 -45.61
N ILE A 10 24.65 -22.68 -44.40
CA ILE A 10 24.68 -21.81 -43.22
C ILE A 10 25.00 -20.34 -43.52
N LEU A 11 24.24 -19.40 -42.93
CA LEU A 11 24.77 -18.14 -42.38
C LEU A 11 23.99 -17.73 -41.12
N LEU A 12 24.71 -17.71 -39.99
CA LEU A 12 24.35 -17.05 -38.75
C LEU A 12 24.07 -15.56 -38.99
N ALA A 13 22.90 -15.06 -38.59
CA ALA A 13 22.70 -13.62 -38.41
C ALA A 13 21.50 -13.30 -37.50
N PHE A 14 21.84 -12.74 -36.33
CA PHE A 14 21.04 -11.82 -35.54
C PHE A 14 19.81 -12.36 -34.79
N CYS A 15 20.08 -12.89 -33.60
CA CYS A 15 19.16 -12.76 -32.47
C CYS A 15 19.19 -11.30 -31.99
N THR A 16 18.32 -10.43 -32.53
CA THR A 16 18.12 -9.08 -31.98
C THR A 16 17.14 -9.13 -30.81
N MET A 17 17.74 -9.12 -29.61
CA MET A 17 17.31 -8.47 -28.38
C MET A 17 15.90 -7.85 -28.30
N THR A 18 15.12 -8.45 -27.41
CA THR A 18 14.40 -7.82 -26.27
C THR A 18 13.51 -6.62 -26.55
N GLY A 19 12.21 -6.89 -26.64
CA GLY A 19 11.19 -6.00 -26.08
C GLY A 19 10.55 -6.69 -24.88
N ALA A 20 11.15 -6.55 -23.70
CA ALA A 20 10.43 -6.87 -22.46
C ALA A 20 9.30 -5.85 -22.34
N THR A 21 8.06 -6.27 -22.57
CA THR A 21 6.91 -5.46 -22.21
C THR A 21 6.91 -5.35 -20.69
N ASP A 22 7.25 -4.17 -20.15
CA ASP A 22 7.08 -3.88 -18.73
C ASP A 22 5.62 -4.11 -18.34
N ALA A 23 5.35 -5.21 -17.65
CA ALA A 23 4.08 -5.43 -16.99
C ALA A 23 3.90 -4.32 -15.93
N PRO A 24 2.73 -3.67 -15.83
CA PRO A 24 2.46 -2.72 -14.77
C PRO A 24 2.29 -3.48 -13.46
N GLY A 25 3.39 -3.69 -12.74
CA GLY A 25 3.35 -4.34 -11.43
C GLY A 25 4.65 -5.03 -11.05
N LYS A 26 5.62 -4.25 -10.59
CA LYS A 26 6.51 -4.62 -9.48
C LYS A 26 7.30 -3.38 -9.07
N GLU A 27 6.82 -2.71 -8.03
CA GLU A 27 7.72 -1.86 -7.24
C GLU A 27 8.61 -2.83 -6.45
N GLU A 28 9.85 -3.05 -6.92
CA GLU A 28 10.86 -3.87 -6.26
C GLU A 28 11.52 -3.17 -5.05
N THR A 29 10.91 -2.09 -4.53
CA THR A 29 11.39 -1.41 -3.33
C THR A 29 10.53 -1.75 -2.11
N PRO A 30 11.12 -2.06 -0.95
CA PRO A 30 10.39 -2.45 0.27
C PRO A 30 9.56 -1.30 0.88
N CYS A 31 9.65 -0.10 0.32
CA CYS A 31 9.01 1.11 0.79
C CYS A 31 8.47 1.92 -0.40
N ALA A 32 7.44 2.72 -0.16
CA ALA A 32 6.73 3.50 -1.16
C ALA A 32 7.46 4.83 -1.45
N LYS A 33 7.76 5.07 -2.72
CA LYS A 33 8.27 6.38 -3.20
C LYS A 33 7.16 7.29 -3.72
N SER A 34 6.05 6.71 -4.19
CA SER A 34 4.95 7.43 -4.82
C SER A 34 3.65 7.31 -4.02
N CYS A 35 2.67 8.18 -4.30
CA CYS A 35 1.37 8.15 -3.63
C CYS A 35 0.47 7.10 -4.29
N HIS A 36 0.14 6.03 -3.55
CA HIS A 36 -0.70 4.94 -4.01
C HIS A 36 -2.17 5.15 -3.67
N THR A 37 -3.04 4.58 -4.50
CA THR A 37 -4.49 4.56 -4.34
C THR A 37 -5.01 3.17 -4.72
N ILE A 38 -4.53 2.15 -4.02
CA ILE A 38 -4.78 0.74 -4.33
C ILE A 38 -5.72 0.16 -3.26
N ASN A 39 -6.73 -0.61 -3.68
CA ASN A 39 -7.62 -1.37 -2.79
C ASN A 39 -8.33 -0.52 -1.71
N CYS A 40 -8.71 0.71 -2.03
CA CYS A 40 -9.14 1.70 -1.03
C CYS A 40 -10.38 1.33 -0.20
N ASN A 41 -11.17 0.36 -0.65
CA ASN A 41 -12.40 -0.08 0.00
C ASN A 41 -12.26 -1.39 0.79
N ASN A 42 -11.04 -1.92 0.98
CA ASN A 42 -10.82 -3.16 1.71
C ASN A 42 -9.53 -3.16 2.55
N MET A 43 -9.30 -4.24 3.29
CA MET A 43 -8.15 -4.38 4.22
C MET A 43 -6.78 -4.36 3.53
N GLY A 44 -6.72 -4.62 2.22
CA GLY A 44 -5.51 -4.53 1.42
C GLY A 44 -5.18 -3.11 0.93
N ILE A 45 -5.80 -2.09 1.52
CA ILE A 45 -5.59 -0.68 1.19
C ILE A 45 -4.10 -0.31 1.21
N ARG A 46 -3.65 0.34 0.14
CA ARG A 46 -2.38 1.07 0.08
C ARG A 46 -2.68 2.47 -0.39
N TYR A 47 -2.77 3.37 0.57
CA TYR A 47 -3.15 4.76 0.36
C TYR A 47 -2.00 5.69 0.74
N GLY A 48 -1.72 6.66 -0.13
CA GLY A 48 -0.57 7.53 0.04
C GLY A 48 0.73 6.74 0.02
N ARG A 49 1.66 7.08 0.91
CA ARG A 49 2.92 6.35 1.08
C ARG A 49 2.94 5.49 2.35
N PHE A 50 2.04 5.74 3.30
CA PHE A 50 2.13 5.19 4.66
C PHE A 50 0.89 4.40 5.08
N CYS A 51 -0.27 4.57 4.43
CA CYS A 51 -1.47 3.91 4.92
C CYS A 51 -1.64 2.50 4.35
N GLY A 52 -1.48 1.49 5.20
CA GLY A 52 -1.81 0.10 4.89
C GLY A 52 -0.97 -0.88 5.71
N VAL A 53 -1.50 -2.08 5.95
CA VAL A 53 -0.74 -3.11 6.67
C VAL A 53 0.47 -3.53 5.82
N GLY A 54 1.68 -3.39 6.38
CA GLY A 54 2.92 -3.68 5.66
C GLY A 54 3.20 -2.72 4.51
N HIS A 55 2.60 -1.53 4.52
CA HIS A 55 2.84 -0.46 3.57
C HIS A 55 3.47 0.73 4.31
N GLY A 56 4.63 1.21 3.85
CA GLY A 56 5.32 2.32 4.49
C GLY A 56 6.17 3.10 3.50
N GLY A 57 6.39 4.38 3.78
CA GLY A 57 7.16 5.27 2.91
C GLY A 57 8.66 5.12 3.06
N CYS A 58 9.41 5.39 2.00
CA CYS A 58 10.88 5.36 2.06
C CYS A 58 11.46 6.48 2.96
N PRO A 59 12.70 6.33 3.47
CA PRO A 59 13.35 7.37 4.26
C PRO A 59 13.32 8.74 3.56
N GLY A 60 12.91 9.77 4.28
CA GLY A 60 12.86 11.15 3.79
C GLY A 60 11.65 11.53 2.94
N VAL A 61 10.75 10.59 2.60
CA VAL A 61 9.53 10.95 1.85
C VAL A 61 8.50 11.62 2.76
N LYS A 62 7.84 12.64 2.22
CA LYS A 62 6.74 13.34 2.89
C LYS A 62 5.42 12.62 2.64
N PRO A 63 4.45 12.71 3.58
CA PRO A 63 3.09 12.22 3.33
C PRO A 63 2.45 12.95 2.15
N CYS A 64 1.57 12.25 1.44
CA CYS A 64 0.86 12.74 0.26
C CYS A 64 -0.20 13.79 0.59
N ASP A 65 -0.86 13.62 1.75
CA ASP A 65 -1.93 14.48 2.25
C ASP A 65 -2.08 14.34 3.78
N PRO A 66 -3.02 15.06 4.42
CA PRO A 66 -3.21 14.96 5.86
C PRO A 66 -3.65 13.59 6.40
N VAL A 67 -4.34 12.75 5.62
CA VAL A 67 -4.71 11.39 6.05
C VAL A 67 -3.48 10.48 6.01
N ASP A 68 -2.67 10.58 4.95
CA ASP A 68 -1.39 9.87 4.86
C ASP A 68 -0.42 10.27 5.98
N TYR A 69 -0.47 11.53 6.43
CA TYR A 69 0.27 11.98 7.61
C TYR A 69 -0.18 11.32 8.91
N CYS A 70 -1.48 11.02 9.07
CA CYS A 70 -1.96 10.23 10.21
C CYS A 70 -1.33 8.84 10.22
N CYS A 71 -1.21 8.21 9.05
CA CYS A 71 -0.59 6.90 8.91
C CYS A 71 0.92 6.93 9.20
N GLN A 72 1.65 7.92 8.66
CA GLN A 72 3.06 8.10 8.98
C GLN A 72 3.31 8.20 10.50
N LYS A 73 2.45 8.94 11.22
CA LYS A 73 2.53 9.04 12.68
C LYS A 73 2.19 7.72 13.38
N HIS A 74 1.23 6.98 12.86
CA HIS A 74 0.81 5.70 13.40
C HIS A 74 1.93 4.67 13.24
N ASP A 75 2.53 4.56 12.06
CA ASP A 75 3.68 3.70 11.76
C ASP A 75 4.83 3.97 12.72
N ALA A 76 5.26 5.24 12.84
CA ALA A 76 6.32 5.63 13.76
C ALA A 76 5.97 5.33 15.23
N CYS A 77 4.70 5.41 15.61
CA CYS A 77 4.24 5.07 16.95
C CYS A 77 4.32 3.56 17.22
N VAL A 78 3.84 2.72 16.30
CA VAL A 78 3.86 1.26 16.48
C VAL A 78 5.26 0.68 16.37
N GLU A 79 6.14 1.27 15.56
CA GLU A 79 7.56 0.93 15.50
C GLU A 79 8.25 1.21 16.84
N LYS A 80 7.96 2.35 17.46
CA LYS A 80 8.55 2.73 18.76
C LYS A 80 7.98 1.92 19.93
N HIS A 81 6.73 1.44 19.83
CA HIS A 81 6.02 0.83 20.95
C HIS A 81 5.68 -0.63 20.69
N SER A 82 4.61 -0.88 19.95
CA SER A 82 4.16 -2.21 19.56
C SER A 82 3.04 -2.06 18.55
N VAL A 83 2.94 -3.02 17.64
CA VAL A 83 1.78 -3.17 16.74
C VAL A 83 0.47 -3.42 17.48
N LEU A 84 0.52 -3.84 18.75
CA LEU A 84 -0.64 -4.03 19.64
C LEU A 84 -0.91 -2.81 20.55
N SER A 85 -0.24 -1.68 20.31
CA SER A 85 -0.36 -0.50 21.18
C SER A 85 -1.71 0.19 21.02
N ALA A 86 -2.61 -0.03 21.99
CA ALA A 86 -3.90 0.65 22.06
C ALA A 86 -3.76 2.19 22.01
N ARG A 87 -2.68 2.75 22.60
CA ARG A 87 -2.39 4.19 22.54
C ARG A 87 -2.14 4.67 21.11
N CYS A 88 -1.38 3.92 20.32
CA CYS A 88 -1.12 4.26 18.92
C CYS A 88 -2.41 4.20 18.10
N HIS A 89 -3.22 3.15 18.29
CA HIS A 89 -4.51 2.98 17.59
C HIS A 89 -5.53 4.08 17.92
N MET A 90 -5.67 4.45 19.20
CA MET A 90 -6.54 5.55 19.63
C MET A 90 -6.08 6.91 19.08
N SER A 91 -4.77 7.16 19.06
CA SER A 91 -4.22 8.40 18.49
C SER A 91 -4.43 8.48 16.99
N PHE A 92 -4.32 7.34 16.29
CA PHE A 92 -4.59 7.23 14.86
C PHE A 92 -6.06 7.53 14.54
N LEU A 93 -7.01 6.91 15.26
CA LEU A 93 -8.44 7.18 15.10
C LEU A 93 -8.78 8.66 15.29
N LYS A 94 -8.28 9.28 16.37
CA LYS A 94 -8.46 10.71 16.64
C LYS A 94 -7.86 11.60 15.54
N CYS A 95 -6.79 11.15 14.89
CA CYS A 95 -6.21 11.86 13.76
C CYS A 95 -7.17 11.81 12.56
N LEU A 96 -7.65 10.62 12.19
CA LEU A 96 -8.60 10.42 11.10
C LEU A 96 -9.91 11.20 11.30
N ASP A 97 -10.42 11.28 12.53
CA ASP A 97 -11.64 12.05 12.87
C ASP A 97 -11.56 13.53 12.49
N ARG A 98 -10.36 14.11 12.41
CA ARG A 98 -10.17 15.51 12.00
C ARG A 98 -10.33 15.73 10.50
N HIS A 99 -10.55 14.67 9.75
CA HIS A 99 -10.58 14.66 8.29
C HIS A 99 -11.86 14.04 7.71
N VAL A 100 -12.77 13.51 8.53
CA VAL A 100 -13.99 12.84 8.05
C VAL A 100 -14.92 13.76 7.26
N ASP A 101 -15.03 15.02 7.67
CA ASP A 101 -15.90 16.02 7.03
C ASP A 101 -15.19 16.82 5.93
N LYS A 102 -13.99 16.41 5.52
CA LYS A 102 -13.22 17.09 4.49
C LYS A 102 -13.38 16.38 3.16
N ASP A 103 -13.98 17.07 2.20
CA ASP A 103 -14.05 16.62 0.81
C ASP A 103 -12.68 16.79 0.14
N HIS A 104 -11.87 15.74 0.24
CA HIS A 104 -10.65 15.59 -0.53
C HIS A 104 -10.66 14.26 -1.27
N GLU A 105 -10.47 14.34 -2.59
CA GLU A 105 -9.98 13.21 -3.36
C GLU A 105 -8.52 13.00 -2.96
N GLY A 106 -8.19 11.81 -2.45
CA GLY A 106 -6.81 11.50 -2.08
C GLY A 106 -5.85 11.76 -3.24
N LYS A 107 -4.73 12.44 -2.96
CA LYS A 107 -3.78 12.81 -4.01
C LYS A 107 -3.04 11.57 -4.50
N SER A 108 -3.53 10.94 -5.56
CA SER A 108 -2.77 9.92 -6.28
C SER A 108 -1.63 10.59 -7.04
N GLY A 109 -0.44 9.99 -7.01
CA GLY A 109 0.74 10.53 -7.70
C GLY A 109 0.66 10.43 -9.24
N LYS A 110 -0.45 9.91 -9.78
CA LYS A 110 -0.67 9.71 -11.22
C LYS A 110 -2.11 10.06 -11.59
N ALA A 111 -2.28 10.94 -12.57
CA ALA A 111 -3.57 11.39 -13.10
C ALA A 111 -4.47 10.25 -13.65
N THR A 112 -3.93 9.04 -13.83
CA THR A 112 -4.64 7.86 -14.36
C THR A 112 -5.18 6.91 -13.30
N ALA A 113 -4.85 7.11 -12.02
CA ALA A 113 -5.36 6.27 -10.94
C ALA A 113 -6.73 6.77 -10.47
N ARG A 114 -7.69 5.84 -10.29
CA ARG A 114 -9.01 6.19 -9.73
C ARG A 114 -8.80 6.88 -8.38
N PRO A 115 -9.42 8.06 -8.16
CA PRO A 115 -9.26 8.76 -6.89
C PRO A 115 -9.85 7.92 -5.77
N CYS A 116 -9.16 7.90 -4.63
CA CYS A 116 -9.68 7.31 -3.41
C CYS A 116 -10.20 8.42 -2.51
N PRO A 117 -11.53 8.62 -2.45
CA PRO A 117 -12.11 9.69 -1.66
C PRO A 117 -11.98 9.37 -0.16
N TYR A 118 -11.85 10.41 0.66
CA TYR A 118 -11.78 10.28 2.12
C TYR A 118 -13.00 9.52 2.69
N SER A 119 -14.17 9.65 2.07
CA SER A 119 -15.41 8.93 2.42
C SER A 119 -15.30 7.40 2.31
N VAL A 120 -14.31 6.88 1.58
CA VAL A 120 -14.03 5.44 1.49
C VAL A 120 -12.79 5.10 2.32
N VAL A 121 -11.72 5.87 2.16
CA VAL A 121 -10.41 5.64 2.78
C VAL A 121 -10.49 5.66 4.31
N ILE A 122 -11.11 6.70 4.89
CA ILE A 122 -11.15 6.87 6.34
C ILE A 122 -11.99 5.76 7.01
N PRO A 123 -13.23 5.45 6.56
CA PRO A 123 -14.01 4.34 7.13
C PRO A 123 -13.32 2.98 6.99
N THR A 124 -12.64 2.71 5.88
CA THR A 124 -11.88 1.46 5.69
C THR A 124 -10.75 1.35 6.72
N MET A 125 -9.98 2.43 6.94
CA MET A 125 -8.92 2.44 7.97
C MET A 125 -9.47 2.31 9.39
N LYS A 126 -10.58 2.99 9.70
CA LYS A 126 -11.25 2.87 11.00
C LYS A 126 -11.75 1.44 11.27
N THR A 127 -12.29 0.79 10.25
CA THR A 127 -12.72 -0.61 10.33
C THR A 127 -11.52 -1.52 10.63
N GLY A 128 -10.43 -1.37 9.87
CA GLY A 128 -9.23 -2.19 10.03
C GLY A 128 -8.58 -2.03 11.41
N ILE A 129 -8.44 -0.79 11.89
CA ILE A 129 -7.85 -0.56 13.22
C ILE A 129 -8.78 -1.03 14.34
N GLY A 130 -10.11 -0.93 14.16
CA GLY A 130 -11.09 -1.49 15.09
C GLY A 130 -10.91 -3.00 15.25
N MET A 131 -10.74 -3.73 14.15
CA MET A 131 -10.44 -5.17 14.18
C MET A 131 -9.12 -5.47 14.88
N ALA A 132 -8.06 -4.69 14.63
CA ALA A 132 -6.77 -4.86 15.31
C ALA A 132 -6.86 -4.66 16.83
N MET A 133 -7.67 -3.70 17.29
CA MET A 133 -7.92 -3.46 18.71
C MET A 133 -8.71 -4.60 19.36
N MET A 134 -9.71 -5.16 18.67
CA MET A 134 -10.44 -6.34 19.14
C MET A 134 -9.50 -7.53 19.31
N PHE A 135 -8.64 -7.78 18.31
CA PHE A 135 -7.65 -8.84 18.37
C PHE A 135 -6.65 -8.66 19.53
N THR A 136 -6.15 -7.43 19.72
CA THR A 136 -5.30 -7.06 20.85
C THR A 136 -5.98 -7.37 22.19
N SER A 137 -7.28 -7.06 22.30
CA SER A 137 -8.07 -7.31 23.51
C SER A 137 -8.23 -8.80 23.78
N ALA A 138 -8.45 -9.60 22.73
CA ALA A 138 -8.54 -11.06 22.83
C ALA A 138 -7.21 -11.71 23.25
N ILE A 139 -6.08 -11.24 22.71
CA ILE A 139 -4.75 -11.69 23.14
C ILE A 139 -4.55 -11.37 24.62
N LYS A 140 -4.87 -10.15 25.04
CA LYS A 140 -4.72 -9.74 26.45
C LYS A 140 -5.60 -10.57 27.38
N ALA A 141 -6.83 -10.88 26.98
CA ALA A 141 -7.73 -11.75 27.74
C ALA A 141 -7.16 -13.17 27.88
N LYS A 142 -6.59 -13.74 26.81
CA LYS A 142 -5.92 -15.05 26.88
C LYS A 142 -4.67 -15.02 27.77
N ALA A 143 -3.79 -14.04 27.59
CA ALA A 143 -2.57 -13.91 28.40
C ALA A 143 -2.87 -13.67 29.89
N GLY A 144 -3.98 -13.01 30.21
CA GLY A 144 -4.46 -12.83 31.59
C GLY A 144 -5.22 -14.03 32.17
N SER A 145 -5.53 -15.04 31.36
CA SER A 145 -6.21 -16.29 31.79
C SER A 145 -5.25 -17.47 31.99
N GLU A 146 -3.95 -17.25 31.83
CA GLU A 146 -2.88 -18.24 32.06
C GLU A 146 -2.19 -18.06 33.43
N PHE A 147 -2.84 -17.39 34.40
CA PHE A 147 -2.38 -17.28 35.79
C PHE A 147 -3.52 -17.58 36.78
#